data_AF-A0A2H0U955-F1
#
_entry.id   AF-A0A2H0U955-F1
#
_cell.length_a   1.000
_cell.length_b   1.000
_cell.length_c   1.000
_cell.angle_alpha   90.00
_cell.angle_beta   90.00
_cell.angle_gamma   90.00
#
_symmetry.space_group_name_H-M   'P 1'
#
loop_
_entity.id
_entity.type
_entity.pdbx_description
1 polymer ?
#
loop_
_entity_poly.entity_id
_entity_poly.type
_entity_poly.pdbx_seq_one_letter_code
_entity_poly.pdbx_strand_id
1 'polypeptide(L)'
;MTIRFITESKNKLAEMQAILGDVEQLDIDLPEIQEIDAHKIVRAKPEEALKHKKVAFIVEDTSLYLDALNGLPGPLIKWFMKTIGNAGIAKIAEAFANSGAEAKTIIGYADGSGNIEFFEGSIRGSIVSPRGETTFGWDPIFQPEGSDKTFAELSADEKNALSMRRRAAEKLRDYLNLATP
;
A
#
# COMPACT_ATOMS: atom_id res chain seq x y z
N MET A 1 7.57 -21.07 5.34
CA MET A 1 8.59 -20.42 4.51
C MET A 1 8.67 -18.98 4.97
N THR A 2 9.85 -18.51 5.35
CA THR A 2 10.01 -17.13 5.82
C THR A 2 10.03 -16.17 4.62
N ILE A 3 9.11 -15.21 4.60
CA ILE A 3 9.05 -14.15 3.60
C ILE A 3 9.87 -12.97 4.10
N ARG A 4 10.78 -12.46 3.27
CA ARG A 4 11.56 -11.27 3.59
C ARG A 4 10.88 -10.04 3.01
N PHE A 5 10.72 -8.98 3.79
CA PHE A 5 10.06 -7.75 3.35
C PHE A 5 10.98 -6.54 3.48
N ILE A 6 11.28 -5.89 2.35
CA ILE A 6 12.05 -4.64 2.32
C ILE A 6 11.11 -3.47 2.54
N THR A 7 10.99 -3.04 3.80
CA THR A 7 10.16 -1.91 4.23
C THR A 7 10.79 -1.21 5.43
N GLU A 8 10.55 0.10 5.56
CA GLU A 8 10.85 0.87 6.78
C GLU A 8 9.59 1.08 7.63
N SER A 9 8.41 0.75 7.09
CA SER A 9 7.13 0.99 7.75
C SER A 9 6.76 -0.18 8.66
N LYS A 10 6.82 0.07 9.98
CA LYS A 10 6.37 -0.88 11.01
C LYS A 10 4.90 -1.28 10.84
N ASN A 11 4.05 -0.35 10.42
CA ASN A 11 2.63 -0.63 10.18
C ASN A 11 2.44 -1.57 8.98
N LYS A 12 3.13 -1.33 7.85
CA LYS A 12 3.08 -2.25 6.70
C LYS A 12 3.58 -3.65 7.08
N LEU A 13 4.66 -3.72 7.86
CA LEU A 13 5.19 -5.01 8.33
C LEU A 13 4.17 -5.76 9.20
N ALA A 14 3.56 -5.08 10.17
CA ALA A 14 2.55 -5.68 11.04
C ALA A 14 1.33 -6.18 10.26
N GLU A 15 0.83 -5.40 9.30
CA GLU A 15 -0.26 -5.83 8.42
C GLU A 15 0.14 -7.06 7.59
N MET A 16 1.34 -7.08 7.01
CA MET A 16 1.82 -8.26 6.25
C MET A 16 1.99 -9.51 7.11
N GLN A 17 2.51 -9.37 8.34
CA GLN A 17 2.64 -10.48 9.28
C GLN A 17 1.26 -11.06 9.65
N ALA A 18 0.26 -10.21 9.85
CA ALA A 18 -1.11 -10.66 10.11
C ALA A 18 -1.74 -11.42 8.93
N ILE A 19 -1.28 -11.17 7.69
CA ILE A 19 -1.86 -11.77 6.47
C ILE A 19 -1.10 -13.02 6.01
N LEU A 20 0.23 -12.97 6.02
CA LEU A 20 1.12 -13.97 5.43
C LEU A 20 1.82 -14.84 6.50
N GLY A 21 1.71 -14.49 7.78
CA GLY A 21 2.35 -15.21 8.88
C GLY A 21 3.83 -14.83 9.02
N ASP A 22 4.72 -15.77 8.68
CA ASP A 22 6.17 -15.68 8.91
C ASP A 22 6.85 -14.68 7.94
N VAL A 23 6.73 -13.38 8.25
CA VAL A 23 7.33 -12.27 7.51
C VAL A 23 8.39 -11.56 8.37
N GLU A 24 9.61 -11.50 7.86
CA GLU A 24 10.75 -10.82 8.49
C GLU A 24 11.15 -9.57 7.70
N GLN A 25 11.50 -8.50 8.42
CA GLN A 25 12.03 -7.30 7.79
C GLN A 25 13.44 -7.58 7.22
N LEU A 26 13.65 -7.20 5.98
CA LEU A 26 14.97 -7.19 5.35
C LEU A 26 15.42 -5.74 5.21
N ASP A 27 16.34 -5.34 6.08
CA ASP A 27 16.86 -3.98 6.13
C ASP A 27 17.84 -3.73 4.98
N ILE A 28 17.34 -3.06 3.94
CA ILE A 28 18.11 -2.58 2.80
C ILE A 28 17.58 -1.19 2.47
N ASP A 29 18.42 -0.18 2.66
CA ASP A 29 18.14 1.18 2.23
C ASP A 29 18.27 1.26 0.70
N LEU A 30 17.16 1.59 0.03
CA LEU A 30 17.08 1.68 -1.41
C LEU A 30 16.29 2.93 -1.81
N PRO A 31 16.77 3.68 -2.81
CA PRO A 31 16.05 4.85 -3.28
C PRO A 31 14.69 4.46 -3.86
N GLU A 32 13.65 5.15 -3.41
CA GLU A 32 12.32 5.10 -4.02
C GLU A 32 12.26 6.12 -5.15
N ILE A 33 12.15 5.65 -6.39
CA ILE A 33 12.04 6.52 -7.55
C ILE A 33 10.69 7.26 -7.54
N GLN A 34 10.66 8.44 -8.16
CA GLN A 34 9.43 9.19 -8.35
C GLN A 34 8.88 8.89 -9.74
N GLU A 35 7.75 8.19 -9.79
CA GLU A 35 7.04 7.82 -11.01
C GLU A 35 5.53 7.87 -10.76
N ILE A 36 4.76 8.07 -11.83
CA ILE A 36 3.28 8.03 -11.76
C ILE A 36 2.79 6.59 -11.88
N ASP A 37 3.56 5.75 -12.58
CA ASP A 37 3.27 4.32 -12.73
C ASP A 37 3.86 3.53 -11.54
N ALA A 38 2.97 3.02 -10.69
CA ALA A 38 3.34 2.21 -9.53
C ALA A 38 4.14 0.95 -9.90
N HIS A 39 3.93 0.35 -11.10
CA HIS A 39 4.71 -0.81 -11.52
C HIS A 39 6.18 -0.48 -11.73
N LYS A 40 6.49 0.71 -12.26
CA LYS A 40 7.89 1.13 -12.42
C LYS A 40 8.58 1.29 -11.07
N ILE A 41 7.88 1.84 -10.08
CA ILE A 41 8.39 2.00 -8.71
C ILE A 41 8.65 0.63 -8.08
N VAL A 42 7.66 -0.26 -8.14
CA VAL A 42 7.74 -1.60 -7.55
C VAL A 42 8.70 -2.51 -8.30
N ARG A 43 9.02 -2.24 -9.57
CA ARG A 43 10.05 -2.95 -10.34
C ARG A 43 11.47 -2.47 -10.02
N ALA A 44 11.67 -1.16 -9.96
CA ALA A 44 13.01 -0.57 -9.79
C ALA A 44 13.66 -0.98 -8.47
N LYS A 45 12.87 -1.03 -7.38
CA LYS A 45 13.39 -1.38 -6.04
C LYS A 45 13.92 -2.82 -5.94
N PRO A 46 13.19 -3.89 -6.35
CA PRO A 46 13.72 -5.24 -6.39
C PRO A 46 14.89 -5.41 -7.35
N GLU A 47 14.86 -4.78 -8.52
CA GLU A 47 15.97 -4.84 -9.49
C GLU A 47 17.27 -4.30 -8.88
N GLU A 48 17.20 -3.21 -8.12
CA GLU A 48 18.35 -2.70 -7.38
C GLU A 48 18.73 -3.62 -6.22
N ALA A 49 17.76 -4.07 -5.41
CA ALA A 49 18.01 -4.97 -4.28
C ALA A 49 18.72 -6.27 -4.69
N LEU A 50 18.34 -6.86 -5.83
CA LEU A 50 18.91 -8.10 -6.35
C LEU A 50 20.38 -7.97 -6.77
N LYS A 51 20.87 -6.75 -7.04
CA LYS A 51 22.30 -6.49 -7.27
C LYS A 51 23.13 -6.70 -6.00
N HIS A 52 22.53 -6.43 -4.84
CA HIS A 52 23.19 -6.56 -3.53
C HIS A 52 22.95 -7.92 -2.90
N LYS A 53 21.74 -8.50 -3.04
CA LYS A 53 21.37 -9.74 -2.37
C LYS A 53 20.43 -10.61 -3.22
N LYS A 54 20.94 -11.77 -3.65
CA LYS A 54 20.19 -12.76 -4.46
C LYS A 54 19.39 -13.71 -3.57
N VAL A 55 18.39 -13.18 -2.87
CA VAL A 55 17.45 -13.95 -2.04
C VAL A 55 16.02 -13.61 -2.43
N ALA A 56 15.07 -14.48 -2.07
CA ALA A 56 13.66 -14.16 -2.24
C ALA A 56 13.21 -13.10 -1.22
N PHE A 57 12.48 -12.08 -1.68
CA PHE A 57 11.91 -11.02 -0.86
C PHE A 57 10.72 -10.35 -1.56
N ILE A 58 9.96 -9.57 -0.79
CA ILE A 58 8.89 -8.71 -1.27
C ILE A 58 9.21 -7.23 -1.05
N VAL A 59 8.64 -6.40 -1.91
CA VAL A 59 8.50 -4.95 -1.75
C VAL A 59 7.03 -4.58 -1.91
N GLU A 60 6.62 -3.41 -1.41
CA GLU A 60 5.24 -2.96 -1.54
C GLU A 60 5.17 -1.45 -1.78
N ASP A 61 4.39 -1.04 -2.77
CA ASP A 61 3.89 0.33 -2.89
C ASP A 61 2.40 0.42 -2.55
N THR A 62 2.00 1.52 -1.93
CA THR A 62 0.60 1.81 -1.61
C THR A 62 0.26 3.22 -2.02
N SER A 63 -0.69 3.32 -2.93
CA SER A 63 -1.04 4.52 -3.65
C SER A 63 -2.50 4.92 -3.36
N LEU A 64 -2.77 6.22 -3.35
CA LEU A 64 -4.12 6.78 -3.25
C LEU A 64 -4.41 7.63 -4.49
N TYR A 65 -5.36 7.18 -5.30
CA TYR A 65 -5.75 7.80 -6.56
C TYR A 65 -7.03 8.59 -6.36
N LEU A 66 -7.00 9.91 -6.62
CA LEU A 66 -8.17 10.77 -6.53
C LEU A 66 -8.77 10.95 -7.92
N ASP A 67 -10.07 10.65 -8.06
CA ASP A 67 -10.78 10.88 -9.32
C ASP A 67 -10.77 12.37 -9.68
N ALA A 68 -10.85 13.26 -8.68
CA ALA A 68 -10.74 14.72 -8.81
C ALA A 68 -9.46 15.19 -9.52
N LEU A 69 -8.38 14.42 -9.43
CA LEU A 69 -7.08 14.76 -10.01
C LEU A 69 -6.64 13.76 -11.09
N ASN A 70 -7.60 13.07 -11.72
CA ASN A 70 -7.32 12.04 -12.74
C ASN A 70 -6.30 10.99 -12.27
N GLY A 71 -6.40 10.58 -10.99
CA GLY A 71 -5.55 9.56 -10.38
C GLY A 71 -4.35 10.09 -9.58
N LEU A 72 -4.02 11.38 -9.63
CA LEU A 72 -3.06 11.94 -8.68
C LEU A 72 -3.66 12.00 -7.26
N PRO A 73 -2.84 11.96 -6.19
CA PRO A 73 -1.38 11.85 -6.21
C PRO A 73 -0.85 10.44 -6.53
N GLY A 74 -1.69 9.40 -6.47
CA GLY A 74 -1.31 8.04 -6.79
C GLY A 74 -0.12 7.60 -5.91
N PRO A 75 0.99 7.12 -6.52
CA PRO A 75 2.20 6.74 -5.77
C PRO A 75 2.90 7.90 -5.05
N LEU A 76 2.61 9.14 -5.45
CA LEU A 76 3.20 10.33 -4.84
C LEU A 76 2.50 10.75 -3.54
N ILE A 77 1.53 9.97 -3.05
CA ILE A 77 0.72 10.28 -1.87
C ILE A 77 1.56 10.63 -0.63
N LYS A 78 2.72 10.00 -0.45
CA LYS A 78 3.67 10.31 0.65
C LYS A 78 4.07 11.79 0.67
N TRP A 79 4.26 12.41 -0.50
CA TRP A 79 4.64 13.82 -0.63
C TRP A 79 3.47 14.76 -0.34
N PHE A 80 2.26 14.37 -0.74
CA PHE A 80 1.04 15.11 -0.42
C PHE A 80 0.76 15.07 1.08
N MET A 81 0.92 13.91 1.70
CA MET A 81 0.77 13.75 3.15
C MET A 81 1.79 14.58 3.94
N LYS A 82 3.03 14.70 3.47
CA LYS A 82 4.07 15.53 4.11
C LYS A 82 3.83 17.03 4.02
N THR A 83 3.06 17.48 3.03
CA THR A 83 2.90 18.92 2.75
C THR A 83 1.52 19.40 3.15
N ILE A 84 0.48 18.94 2.47
CA ILE A 84 -0.90 19.41 2.67
C ILE A 84 -1.68 18.54 3.66
N GLY A 85 -1.22 17.30 3.89
CA GLY A 85 -1.81 16.37 4.84
C GLY A 85 -3.26 15.99 4.53
N ASN A 86 -3.89 15.30 5.48
CA ASN A 86 -5.27 14.82 5.37
C ASN A 86 -6.26 15.97 5.08
N ALA A 87 -6.17 17.06 5.83
CA ALA A 87 -7.06 18.20 5.65
C ALA A 87 -6.91 18.85 4.27
N GLY A 88 -5.69 18.95 3.73
CA GLY A 88 -5.46 19.50 2.40
C GLY A 88 -5.98 18.61 1.29
N ILE A 89 -5.78 17.30 1.39
CA ILE A 89 -6.32 16.34 0.41
C ILE A 89 -7.84 16.35 0.41
N ALA A 90 -8.48 16.38 1.58
CA ALA A 90 -9.94 16.48 1.70
C ALA A 90 -10.46 17.79 1.05
N LYS A 91 -9.78 18.92 1.27
CA LYS A 91 -10.12 20.19 0.62
C LYS A 91 -10.01 20.15 -0.91
N ILE A 92 -9.06 19.40 -1.46
CA ILE A 92 -8.96 19.20 -2.91
C ILE A 92 -10.21 18.49 -3.43
N ALA A 93 -10.57 17.36 -2.82
CA ALA A 93 -11.76 16.60 -3.23
C ALA A 93 -13.04 17.46 -3.16
N GLU A 94 -13.19 18.25 -2.09
CA GLU A 94 -14.27 19.21 -1.91
C GLU A 94 -14.28 20.29 -3.00
N ALA A 95 -13.14 20.92 -3.29
CA ALA A 95 -13.03 22.00 -4.26
C ALA A 95 -13.40 21.58 -5.70
N PHE A 96 -13.17 20.31 -6.05
CA PHE A 96 -13.56 19.73 -7.33
C PHE A 96 -14.97 19.12 -7.32
N ALA A 97 -15.67 19.14 -6.17
CA ALA A 97 -16.94 18.45 -5.96
C ALA A 97 -16.91 16.97 -6.42
N ASN A 98 -15.76 16.31 -6.24
CA ASN A 98 -15.53 14.93 -6.62
C ASN A 98 -14.73 14.22 -5.54
N SER A 99 -15.42 13.42 -4.74
CA SER A 99 -14.82 12.65 -3.66
C SER A 99 -14.33 11.27 -4.09
N GLY A 100 -14.60 10.82 -5.31
CA GLY A 100 -14.24 9.48 -5.74
C GLY A 100 -12.74 9.21 -5.62
N ALA A 101 -12.39 8.05 -5.06
CA ALA A 101 -11.01 7.63 -4.91
C ALA A 101 -10.84 6.12 -4.99
N GLU A 102 -9.61 5.71 -5.26
CA GLU A 102 -9.19 4.31 -5.22
C GLU A 102 -7.88 4.19 -4.44
N ALA A 103 -7.83 3.28 -3.48
CA ALA A 103 -6.59 2.87 -2.84
C ALA A 103 -6.08 1.59 -3.50
N LYS A 104 -4.80 1.56 -3.89
CA LYS A 104 -4.16 0.37 -4.45
C LYS A 104 -2.91 0.00 -3.70
N THR A 105 -2.67 -1.29 -3.54
CA THR A 105 -1.39 -1.85 -3.14
C THR A 105 -0.87 -2.73 -4.26
N ILE A 106 0.41 -2.57 -4.60
CA ILE A 106 1.15 -3.48 -5.48
C ILE A 106 2.29 -4.10 -4.67
N ILE A 107 2.33 -5.43 -4.64
CA ILE A 107 3.44 -6.20 -4.07
C ILE A 107 4.29 -6.72 -5.21
N GLY A 108 5.60 -6.46 -5.16
CA GLY A 108 6.58 -7.08 -6.04
C GLY A 108 7.29 -8.20 -5.29
N TYR A 109 7.20 -9.43 -5.79
CA TYR A 109 7.92 -10.58 -5.27
C TYR A 109 9.09 -10.92 -6.18
N ALA A 110 10.30 -10.84 -5.64
CA ALA A 110 11.51 -11.33 -6.29
C ALA A 110 11.85 -12.73 -5.77
N ASP A 111 12.12 -13.68 -6.68
CA ASP A 111 12.47 -15.06 -6.32
C ASP A 111 13.98 -15.27 -6.02
N GLY A 112 14.79 -14.22 -6.20
CA GLY A 112 16.25 -14.25 -6.03
C GLY A 112 17.04 -14.65 -7.29
N SER A 113 16.38 -15.18 -8.32
CA SER A 113 16.97 -15.53 -9.61
C SER A 113 16.97 -14.39 -10.64
N GLY A 114 16.18 -13.34 -10.37
CA GLY A 114 15.99 -12.21 -11.27
C GLY A 114 14.55 -12.04 -11.74
N ASN A 115 13.68 -13.03 -11.51
CA ASN A 115 12.27 -12.92 -11.84
C ASN A 115 11.53 -12.10 -10.78
N ILE A 116 10.63 -11.23 -11.24
CA ILE A 116 9.80 -10.39 -10.39
C ILE A 116 8.35 -10.54 -10.84
N GLU A 117 7.51 -11.03 -9.93
CA GLU A 117 6.06 -11.15 -10.11
C GLU A 117 5.34 -10.05 -9.33
N PHE A 118 4.21 -9.58 -9.85
CA PHE A 118 3.43 -8.48 -9.27
C PHE A 118 2.05 -8.95 -8.84
N PHE A 119 1.64 -8.53 -7.64
CA PHE A 119 0.34 -8.84 -7.06
C PHE A 119 -0.35 -7.56 -6.62
N GLU A 120 -1.56 -7.36 -7.13
CA GLU A 120 -2.29 -6.11 -6.91
C GLU A 120 -3.58 -6.32 -6.15
N GLY A 121 -3.89 -5.36 -5.28
CA GLY A 121 -5.19 -5.23 -4.66
C GLY A 121 -5.64 -3.79 -4.73
N SER A 122 -6.95 -3.59 -4.91
CA SER A 122 -7.54 -2.25 -4.86
C SER A 122 -8.86 -2.25 -4.12
N ILE A 123 -9.23 -1.07 -3.64
CA ILE A 123 -10.52 -0.78 -3.02
C ILE A 123 -10.99 0.61 -3.43
N ARG A 124 -12.24 0.70 -3.88
CA ARG A 124 -12.91 1.95 -4.19
C ARG A 124 -13.47 2.58 -2.92
N GLY A 125 -13.56 3.89 -2.92
CA GLY A 125 -14.09 4.66 -1.80
C GLY A 125 -14.21 6.12 -2.14
N SER A 126 -14.36 6.92 -1.09
CA SER A 126 -14.53 8.36 -1.17
C SER A 126 -13.58 9.07 -0.20
N ILE A 127 -13.08 10.22 -0.63
CA ILE A 127 -12.40 11.18 0.25
C ILE A 127 -13.44 11.97 1.02
N VAL A 128 -13.27 12.00 2.34
CA VAL A 128 -14.14 12.69 3.29
C VAL A 128 -13.32 13.60 4.21
N SER A 129 -14.00 14.47 4.94
CA SER A 129 -13.36 15.22 6.03
C SER A 129 -12.73 14.24 7.03
N PRO A 130 -11.53 14.55 7.58
CA PRO A 130 -10.80 13.62 8.43
C PRO A 130 -11.62 13.17 9.66
N ARG A 131 -11.71 11.87 9.90
CA ARG A 131 -12.31 11.25 11.10
C ARG A 131 -11.47 10.09 11.62
N GLY A 132 -11.57 9.79 12.90
CA GLY A 132 -10.76 8.77 13.58
C GLY A 132 -9.36 9.26 13.97
N GLU A 133 -8.57 8.38 14.59
CA GLU A 133 -7.21 8.72 15.02
C GLU A 133 -6.23 8.72 13.86
N THR A 134 -5.41 9.76 13.74
CA THR A 134 -4.36 9.84 12.70
C THR A 134 -3.13 9.06 13.13
N THR A 135 -3.20 7.74 13.05
CA THR A 135 -2.08 6.83 13.38
C THR A 135 -1.21 6.50 12.16
N PHE A 136 -1.81 6.45 10.96
CA PHE A 136 -1.12 6.07 9.75
C PHE A 136 -1.68 6.72 8.48
N GLY A 137 -0.82 7.49 7.80
CA GLY A 137 -1.09 7.98 6.44
C GLY A 137 -2.43 8.71 6.29
N TRP A 138 -3.16 8.30 5.24
CA TRP A 138 -4.40 8.91 4.79
C TRP A 138 -5.66 8.15 5.24
N ASP A 139 -5.51 7.18 6.14
CA ASP A 139 -6.63 6.41 6.69
C ASP A 139 -7.79 7.28 7.22
N PRO A 140 -7.54 8.46 7.85
CA PRO A 140 -8.62 9.31 8.35
C PRO A 140 -9.52 9.94 7.29
N ILE A 141 -9.09 9.98 6.04
CA ILE A 141 -9.84 10.66 4.96
C ILE A 141 -10.41 9.70 3.94
N PHE A 142 -10.07 8.41 4.01
CA PHE A 142 -10.56 7.42 3.05
C PHE A 142 -11.69 6.60 3.66
N GLN A 143 -12.88 6.75 3.12
CA GLN A 143 -14.06 5.95 3.44
C GLN A 143 -14.26 4.90 2.34
N PRO A 144 -14.00 3.61 2.60
CA PRO A 144 -14.20 2.56 1.60
C PRO A 144 -15.68 2.43 1.24
N GLU A 145 -15.94 2.03 -0.01
CA GLU A 145 -17.30 1.78 -0.50
C GLU A 145 -17.99 0.70 0.35
N GLY A 146 -19.26 0.92 0.70
CA GLY A 146 -20.03 0.02 1.57
C GLY A 146 -19.79 0.21 3.07
N SER A 147 -18.97 1.18 3.49
CA SER A 147 -18.74 1.56 4.88
C SER A 147 -19.20 2.98 5.18
N ASP A 148 -19.63 3.24 6.41
CA ASP A 148 -19.85 4.58 6.99
C ASP A 148 -18.61 5.11 7.76
N LYS A 149 -17.67 4.22 8.07
CA LYS A 149 -16.40 4.50 8.76
C LYS A 149 -15.26 4.77 7.78
N THR A 150 -14.36 5.68 8.14
CA THR A 150 -13.04 5.81 7.51
C THR A 150 -12.13 4.65 7.93
N PHE A 151 -11.02 4.43 7.22
CA PHE A 151 -10.04 3.44 7.65
C PHE A 151 -9.48 3.70 9.05
N ALA A 152 -9.40 4.95 9.49
CA ALA A 152 -8.95 5.29 10.84
C ALA A 152 -10.00 5.05 11.94
N GLU A 153 -11.26 4.87 11.56
CA GLU A 153 -12.37 4.52 12.47
C GLU A 153 -12.58 3.00 12.58
N LEU A 154 -11.92 2.21 11.73
CA LEU A 154 -11.91 0.76 11.78
C LEU A 154 -10.85 0.26 12.78
N SER A 155 -11.15 -0.85 13.43
CA SER A 155 -10.11 -1.64 14.11
C SER A 155 -9.10 -2.19 13.10
N ALA A 156 -7.92 -2.54 13.57
CA ALA A 156 -6.88 -3.15 12.73
C ALA A 156 -7.38 -4.41 12.01
N ASP A 157 -8.17 -5.24 12.69
CA ASP A 157 -8.73 -6.47 12.12
C ASP A 157 -9.79 -6.19 11.05
N GLU A 158 -10.72 -5.26 11.30
CA GLU A 158 -11.71 -4.83 10.31
C GLU A 158 -11.02 -4.29 9.05
N LYS A 159 -10.04 -3.39 9.22
CA LYS A 159 -9.27 -2.83 8.10
C LYS A 159 -8.52 -3.93 7.36
N ASN A 160 -7.83 -4.82 8.06
CA ASN A 160 -7.07 -5.91 7.46
C ASN A 160 -7.96 -6.93 6.72
N ALA A 161 -9.23 -7.09 7.10
CA ALA A 161 -10.14 -7.97 6.38
C ALA A 161 -10.54 -7.45 5.00
N LEU A 162 -10.50 -6.14 4.78
CA LEU A 162 -11.02 -5.50 3.55
C LEU A 162 -9.97 -4.79 2.70
N SER A 163 -8.80 -4.47 3.27
CA SER A 163 -7.82 -3.56 2.65
C SER A 163 -7.31 -4.05 1.29
N MET A 164 -6.92 -3.09 0.47
CA MET A 164 -6.17 -3.32 -0.76
C MET A 164 -4.90 -4.16 -0.52
N ARG A 165 -4.21 -3.95 0.61
CA ARG A 165 -3.03 -4.71 1.00
C ARG A 165 -3.34 -6.17 1.23
N ARG A 166 -4.43 -6.48 1.94
CA ARG A 166 -4.92 -7.85 2.12
C ARG A 166 -5.16 -8.53 0.78
N ARG A 167 -5.90 -7.88 -0.11
CA ARG A 167 -6.21 -8.44 -1.44
C ARG A 167 -4.95 -8.75 -2.25
N ALA A 168 -3.94 -7.86 -2.22
CA ALA A 168 -2.67 -8.10 -2.89
C ALA A 168 -1.89 -9.27 -2.25
N ALA A 169 -1.83 -9.28 -0.92
CA ALA A 169 -1.09 -10.29 -0.16
C ALA A 169 -1.73 -11.68 -0.27
N GLU A 170 -3.06 -11.78 -0.35
CA GLU A 170 -3.73 -13.06 -0.60
C GLU A 170 -3.38 -13.65 -1.97
N LYS A 171 -3.29 -12.82 -3.01
CA LYS A 171 -2.82 -13.29 -4.33
C LYS A 171 -1.38 -13.79 -4.30
N LEU A 172 -0.50 -13.10 -3.56
CA LEU A 172 0.87 -13.59 -3.32
C LEU A 172 0.86 -14.91 -2.54
N ARG A 173 0.03 -15.03 -1.51
CA ARG A 173 -0.11 -16.23 -0.68
C ARG A 173 -0.49 -17.43 -1.53
N ASP A 174 -1.48 -17.25 -2.40
CA ASP A 174 -1.97 -18.28 -3.30
C ASP A 174 -0.88 -18.68 -4.31
N TYR A 175 -0.17 -17.70 -4.89
CA TYR A 175 0.97 -17.95 -5.78
C TYR A 175 2.08 -18.77 -5.12
N LEU A 176 2.40 -18.47 -3.87
CA LEU A 176 3.43 -19.17 -3.09
C LEU A 176 2.93 -20.46 -2.44
N ASN A 177 1.65 -20.82 -2.60
CA ASN A 177 0.99 -21.97 -1.95
C ASN A 177 1.23 -22.01 -0.42
N LEU A 178 1.13 -20.86 0.24
CA LEU A 178 1.32 -20.78 1.70
C LEU A 178 0.05 -21.25 2.42
N ALA A 179 0.23 -21.96 3.53
CA ALA A 179 -0.88 -22.32 4.41
C ALA A 179 -1.54 -21.06 5.00
N THR A 180 -2.85 -21.13 5.24
CA THR A 180 -3.56 -20.07 5.97
C THR A 180 -3.02 -20.01 7.41
N PRO A 181 -2.71 -18.80 7.94
CA PRO A 181 -2.34 -18.62 9.34
C PRO A 181 -3.43 -19.11 10.31
#